data_AF-A0A7W7XED5-F1
#
_entry.id   AF-A0A7W7XED5-F1
#
_cell.length_a   1.000
_cell.length_b   1.000
_cell.length_c   1.000
_cell.angle_alpha   90.00
_cell.angle_beta   90.00
_cell.angle_gamma   90.00
#
_symmetry.space_group_name_H-M   'P 1'
#
loop_
_entity.id
_entity.type
_entity.pdbx_description
1 polymer ?
#
loop_
_entity_poly.entity_id
_entity_poly.type
_entity_poly.pdbx_seq_one_letter_code
_entity_poly.pdbx_strand_id
1 'polypeptide(L)'
;MPQQRYCGKNCKRRHKRARRRARQSNAGGCYTWEEVIGLFLRFDRRCSYCHRRLRIDEQPEPDHVVPLSRGGSNALSNILPACSACNSDKRDLLLTEWADDRHRRGLPAVATSWDPADHRYSHLALQPA
;
A
#
# COMPACT_ATOMS: atom_id res chain seq x y z
N MET A 1 11.11 -15.79 13.24
CA MET A 1 10.37 -15.25 12.08
C MET A 1 8.96 -15.81 12.11
N PRO A 2 7.89 -14.99 12.06
CA PRO A 2 6.53 -15.51 12.12
C PRO A 2 6.25 -16.42 10.92
N GLN A 3 5.57 -17.54 11.14
CA GLN A 3 5.12 -18.41 10.06
C GLN A 3 4.09 -17.64 9.21
N GLN A 4 4.24 -17.63 7.89
CA GLN A 4 3.36 -16.85 6.99
C GLN A 4 2.50 -17.78 6.14
N ARG A 5 1.19 -17.56 6.18
CA ARG A 5 0.22 -18.26 5.31
C ARG A 5 -0.13 -17.37 4.11
N TYR A 6 -0.16 -17.98 2.93
CA TYR A 6 -0.47 -17.29 1.67
C TYR A 6 -1.71 -17.92 1.05
N CYS A 7 -2.56 -17.12 0.41
CA CYS A 7 -3.75 -17.63 -0.29
C CYS A 7 -3.43 -18.49 -1.52
N GLY A 8 -2.18 -18.47 -2.02
CA GLY A 8 -1.76 -19.30 -3.15
C GLY A 8 -0.32 -19.04 -3.62
N LYS A 9 0.13 -19.79 -4.63
CA LYS A 9 1.50 -19.73 -5.17
C LYS A 9 1.86 -18.34 -5.71
N ASN A 10 0.92 -17.66 -6.36
CA ASN A 10 1.14 -16.32 -6.92
C ASN A 10 1.33 -15.26 -5.83
N CYS A 11 0.50 -15.26 -4.79
CA CYS A 11 0.64 -14.38 -3.63
C CYS A 11 2.01 -14.57 -2.95
N LYS A 12 2.43 -15.82 -2.73
CA LYS A 12 3.76 -16.15 -2.20
C LYS A 12 4.89 -15.58 -3.05
N ARG A 13 4.83 -15.74 -4.39
CA ARG A 13 5.85 -15.22 -5.32
C ARG A 13 5.93 -13.69 -5.28
N ARG A 14 4.77 -13.02 -5.28
CA ARG A 14 4.69 -11.56 -5.25
C ARG A 14 5.23 -10.99 -3.93
N HIS A 15 4.85 -11.58 -2.80
CA HIS A 15 5.36 -11.21 -1.49
C HIS A 15 6.88 -11.40 -1.38
N LYS A 16 7.43 -12.51 -1.91
CA LYS A 16 8.89 -12.71 -1.99
C LYS A 16 9.61 -11.60 -2.77
N ARG A 17 9.05 -11.14 -3.90
CA ARG A 17 9.60 -10.03 -4.69
C ARG A 17 9.58 -8.71 -3.90
N ALA A 18 8.46 -8.40 -3.25
CA ALA A 18 8.36 -7.21 -2.39
C ALA A 18 9.40 -7.23 -1.26
N ARG A 19 9.55 -8.36 -0.57
CA ARG A 19 10.58 -8.53 0.48
C ARG A 19 12.01 -8.36 -0.02
N ARG A 20 12.32 -8.84 -1.22
CA ARG A 20 13.65 -8.66 -1.83
C ARG A 20 13.94 -7.17 -2.03
N ARG A 21 12.98 -6.42 -2.59
CA ARG A 21 13.13 -4.96 -2.81
C ARG A 21 13.34 -4.23 -1.49
N ALA A 22 12.54 -4.52 -0.46
CA ALA A 22 12.70 -3.94 0.87
C ALA A 22 14.11 -4.15 1.46
N ARG A 23 14.66 -5.36 1.31
CA ARG A 23 16.05 -5.66 1.74
C ARG A 23 17.10 -4.89 0.93
N GLN A 24 16.89 -4.76 -0.39
CA GLN A 24 17.81 -4.02 -1.26
C GLN A 24 17.85 -2.52 -0.93
N SER A 25 16.73 -1.96 -0.50
CA SER A 25 16.64 -0.55 -0.05
C SER A 25 17.08 -0.32 1.39
N ASN A 26 17.55 -1.36 2.10
CA ASN A 26 17.89 -1.33 3.53
C ASN A 26 16.78 -0.72 4.40
N ALA A 27 15.52 -0.89 3.99
CA ALA A 27 14.39 -0.24 4.64
C ALA A 27 14.11 -0.90 5.99
N GLY A 28 14.00 -0.07 7.03
CA GLY A 28 13.64 -0.51 8.38
C GLY A 28 12.23 -1.07 8.46
N GLY A 29 12.00 -1.99 9.40
CA GLY A 29 10.69 -2.57 9.68
C GLY A 29 10.28 -3.72 8.75
N CYS A 30 9.18 -4.38 9.11
CA CYS A 30 8.58 -5.43 8.30
C CYS A 30 7.08 -5.49 8.52
N TYR A 31 6.38 -6.08 7.56
CA TYR A 31 4.99 -6.49 7.69
C TYR A 31 4.83 -7.93 7.21
N THR A 32 3.70 -8.51 7.57
CA THR A 32 3.24 -9.83 7.19
C THR A 32 2.04 -9.72 6.25
N TRP A 33 1.79 -10.77 5.49
CA TRP A 33 0.61 -10.82 4.63
C TRP A 33 -0.69 -10.80 5.44
N GLU A 34 -0.71 -11.39 6.63
CA GLU A 34 -1.87 -11.39 7.52
C GLU A 34 -2.22 -9.97 7.99
N GLU A 35 -1.22 -9.15 8.31
CA GLU A 35 -1.43 -7.72 8.63
C GLU A 35 -2.00 -6.94 7.43
N VAL A 36 -1.52 -7.21 6.21
CA VAL A 36 -2.04 -6.58 4.99
C VAL A 36 -3.51 -6.96 4.75
N ILE A 37 -3.88 -8.22 4.98
CA ILE A 37 -5.26 -8.67 4.90
C ILE A 37 -6.10 -8.03 6.00
N GLY A 38 -5.58 -7.92 7.23
CA GLY A 38 -6.24 -7.22 8.34
C GLY A 38 -6.55 -5.77 8.00
N LEU A 39 -5.58 -5.04 7.40
CA LEU A 39 -5.81 -3.71 6.87
C LEU A 39 -6.89 -3.73 5.79
N PHE A 40 -6.79 -4.61 4.80
CA PHE A 40 -7.76 -4.65 3.71
C PHE A 40 -9.21 -4.89 4.20
N LEU A 41 -9.38 -5.71 5.24
CA LEU A 41 -10.68 -5.91 5.88
C LEU A 41 -11.15 -4.66 6.64
N ARG A 42 -10.25 -3.97 7.36
CA ARG A 42 -10.54 -2.68 8.00
C ARG A 42 -11.01 -1.61 6.99
N PHE A 43 -10.52 -1.68 5.76
CA PHE A 43 -10.92 -0.81 4.66
C PHE A 43 -12.18 -1.31 3.91
N ASP A 44 -12.98 -2.20 4.49
CA ASP A 44 -14.20 -2.76 3.87
C ASP A 44 -13.95 -3.42 2.50
N ARG A 45 -12.76 -3.99 2.31
CA ARG A 45 -12.29 -4.53 1.03
C ARG A 45 -12.22 -3.49 -0.09
N ARG A 46 -11.94 -2.24 0.25
CA ARG A 46 -11.78 -1.13 -0.70
C ARG A 46 -10.33 -0.71 -0.83
N CYS A 47 -9.98 -0.18 -2.00
CA CYS A 47 -8.71 0.49 -2.20
C CYS A 47 -8.63 1.74 -1.31
N SER A 48 -7.48 1.95 -0.66
CA SER A 48 -7.25 3.11 0.21
C SER A 48 -7.24 4.46 -0.54
N TYR A 49 -6.98 4.43 -1.85
CA TYR A 49 -6.84 5.62 -2.70
C TYR A 49 -8.12 5.95 -3.48
N CYS A 50 -8.63 5.00 -4.28
CA CYS A 50 -9.80 5.23 -5.13
C CYS A 50 -11.12 4.78 -4.51
N HIS A 51 -11.09 4.17 -3.32
CA HIS A 51 -12.25 3.65 -2.58
C HIS A 51 -13.12 2.62 -3.32
N ARG A 52 -12.71 2.20 -4.51
CA ARG A 52 -13.32 1.10 -5.25
C ARG A 52 -13.20 -0.19 -4.44
N ARG A 53 -14.31 -0.90 -4.30
CA ARG A 53 -14.35 -2.24 -3.73
C ARG A 53 -13.68 -3.22 -4.70
N LEU A 54 -12.73 -3.98 -4.20
CA LEU A 54 -12.09 -5.05 -4.97
C LEU A 54 -13.06 -6.23 -5.10
N ARG A 55 -13.05 -6.88 -6.27
CA ARG A 55 -13.82 -8.10 -6.52
C ARG A 55 -13.24 -9.27 -5.74
N ILE A 56 -14.00 -10.37 -5.65
CA ILE A 56 -13.61 -11.57 -4.89
C ILE A 56 -12.29 -12.18 -5.43
N ASP A 57 -12.07 -12.07 -6.73
CA ASP A 57 -10.88 -12.55 -7.44
C ASP A 57 -9.71 -11.54 -7.40
N GLU A 58 -9.94 -10.31 -6.95
CA GLU A 58 -8.90 -9.29 -6.79
C GLU A 58 -8.32 -9.33 -5.37
N GLN A 59 -6.99 -9.24 -5.27
CA GLN A 59 -6.29 -9.14 -3.99
C GLN A 59 -5.73 -7.73 -3.79
N PRO A 60 -5.68 -7.23 -2.54
CA PRO A 60 -5.02 -5.97 -2.25
C PRO A 60 -3.52 -6.06 -2.55
N GLU A 61 -2.94 -4.92 -2.87
CA GLU A 61 -1.52 -4.71 -3.04
C GLU A 61 -1.03 -3.85 -1.86
N PRO A 62 0.02 -4.25 -1.12
CA PRO A 62 0.60 -3.38 -0.10
C PRO A 62 1.38 -2.27 -0.80
N ASP A 63 0.83 -1.05 -0.79
CA ASP A 63 1.49 0.16 -1.29
C ASP A 63 2.29 0.80 -0.14
N HIS A 64 3.54 1.17 -0.42
CA HIS A 64 4.34 1.97 0.48
C HIS A 64 4.00 3.45 0.30
N VAL A 65 3.34 4.05 1.30
CA VAL A 65 2.88 5.44 1.25
C VAL A 65 4.04 6.37 0.85
N VAL A 66 5.15 6.29 1.57
CA VAL A 66 6.46 6.76 1.13
C VAL A 66 7.20 5.60 0.46
N PRO A 67 7.55 5.69 -0.84
CA PRO A 67 8.25 4.63 -1.54
C PRO A 67 9.59 4.26 -0.90
N LEU A 68 9.97 2.99 -0.98
CA LEU A 68 11.26 2.50 -0.47
C LEU A 68 12.47 3.21 -1.12
N SER A 69 12.38 3.55 -2.41
CA SER A 69 13.41 4.31 -3.13
C SER A 69 13.55 5.75 -2.65
N ARG A 70 12.56 6.26 -1.92
CA ARG A 70 12.53 7.61 -1.33
C ARG A 70 12.75 7.58 0.18
N GLY A 71 13.33 6.49 0.71
CA GLY A 71 13.65 6.34 2.14
C GLY A 71 12.48 5.86 3.01
N GLY A 72 11.38 5.42 2.41
CA GLY A 72 10.24 4.87 3.14
C GLY A 72 10.58 3.57 3.87
N SER A 73 9.92 3.34 5.01
CA SER A 73 10.08 2.09 5.78
C SER A 73 9.28 0.95 5.17
N ASN A 74 9.67 -0.30 5.47
CA ASN A 74 8.87 -1.48 5.17
C ASN A 74 8.01 -1.92 6.38
N ALA A 75 7.77 -1.02 7.33
CA ALA A 75 6.88 -1.25 8.46
C ALA A 75 5.41 -1.09 8.04
N LEU A 76 4.50 -1.77 8.74
CA LEU A 76 3.06 -1.66 8.47
C LEU A 76 2.56 -0.19 8.54
N SER A 77 3.21 0.65 9.34
CA SER A 77 2.90 2.08 9.48
C SER A 77 3.21 2.94 8.24
N ASN A 78 3.79 2.34 7.20
CA ASN A 78 3.97 2.94 5.88
C ASN A 78 3.19 2.19 4.80
N ILE A 79 2.26 1.30 5.16
CA ILE A 79 1.55 0.43 4.21
C ILE A 79 0.07 0.77 4.14
N LEU A 80 -0.45 0.85 2.91
CA LEU A 80 -1.88 0.89 2.63
C LEU A 80 -2.30 -0.24 1.68
N PRO A 81 -3.48 -0.85 1.88
CA PRO A 81 -4.05 -1.77 0.90
C PRO A 81 -4.56 -0.99 -0.32
N ALA A 82 -3.99 -1.26 -1.48
CA ALA A 82 -4.34 -0.62 -2.74
C ALA A 82 -4.82 -1.64 -3.78
N CYS A 83 -5.59 -1.20 -4.78
CA CYS A 83 -5.81 -2.03 -5.97
C CYS A 83 -4.58 -1.99 -6.88
N SER A 84 -4.45 -2.98 -7.77
CA SER A 84 -3.33 -3.07 -8.71
C SER A 84 -3.21 -1.85 -9.63
N ALA A 85 -4.34 -1.27 -10.04
CA ALA A 85 -4.37 -0.07 -10.87
C ALA A 85 -3.77 1.15 -10.15
N CYS A 86 -4.19 1.43 -8.90
CA CYS A 86 -3.65 2.56 -8.15
C CYS A 86 -2.18 2.35 -7.78
N ASN A 87 -1.81 1.17 -7.28
CA ASN A 87 -0.42 0.87 -6.91
C ASN A 87 0.53 0.97 -8.13
N SER A 88 0.09 0.49 -9.32
CA SER A 88 0.89 0.60 -10.55
C SER A 88 0.94 2.01 -11.13
N ASP A 89 -0.09 2.83 -10.87
CA ASP A 89 -0.11 4.22 -11.30
C ASP A 89 0.76 5.11 -10.39
N LYS A 90 0.74 4.89 -9.06
CA LYS A 90 1.59 5.59 -8.09
C LYS A 90 3.08 5.27 -8.23
N ARG A 91 3.42 3.99 -8.47
CA ARG A 91 4.81 3.53 -8.65
C ARG A 91 5.69 3.87 -7.45
N ASP A 92 6.70 4.71 -7.67
CA ASP A 92 7.67 5.20 -6.70
C ASP A 92 7.59 6.73 -6.51
N LEU A 93 6.44 7.31 -6.88
CA LEU A 93 6.12 8.71 -6.60
C LEU A 93 5.67 8.88 -5.14
N LEU A 94 6.02 10.02 -4.57
CA LEU A 94 5.38 10.54 -3.36
C LEU A 94 3.90 10.86 -3.66
N LEU A 95 3.06 10.94 -2.62
CA LEU A 95 1.64 11.19 -2.80
C LEU A 95 1.34 12.51 -3.53
N THR A 96 2.11 13.55 -3.23
CA THR A 96 2.02 14.87 -3.88
C THR A 96 2.40 14.77 -5.36
N GLU A 97 3.57 14.18 -5.64
CA GLU A 97 4.05 13.94 -7.01
C GLU A 97 3.06 13.10 -7.83
N TRP A 98 2.42 12.11 -7.20
CA TRP A 98 1.41 11.27 -7.85
C TRP A 98 0.12 12.04 -8.15
N ALA A 99 -0.35 12.89 -7.22
CA ALA A 99 -1.49 13.76 -7.46
C ALA A 99 -1.22 14.70 -8.66
N ASP A 100 -0.04 15.30 -8.71
CA ASP A 100 0.38 16.19 -9.80
C ASP A 100 0.50 15.45 -11.13
N ASP A 101 1.07 14.23 -11.14
CA ASP A 101 1.14 13.37 -12.33
C ASP A 101 -0.25 13.07 -12.90
N ARG A 102 -1.19 12.69 -12.03
CA ARG A 102 -2.57 12.39 -12.42
C ARG A 102 -3.27 13.62 -12.95
N HIS A 103 -3.11 14.77 -12.30
CA HIS A 103 -3.67 16.04 -12.76
C HIS A 103 -3.16 16.40 -14.16
N ARG A 104 -1.84 16.35 -14.37
CA ARG A 104 -1.20 16.60 -15.68
C ARG A 104 -1.69 15.65 -16.78
N ARG A 105 -2.04 14.41 -16.43
CA ARG A 105 -2.59 13.39 -17.34
C ARG A 105 -4.11 13.47 -17.51
N GLY A 106 -4.79 14.42 -16.86
CA GLY A 106 -6.25 14.56 -16.92
C GLY A 106 -7.01 13.40 -16.27
N LEU A 107 -6.40 12.73 -15.28
CA LEU A 107 -6.99 11.59 -14.59
C LEU A 107 -7.76 12.04 -13.33
N PRO A 108 -8.78 11.28 -12.89
CA PRO A 108 -9.54 11.60 -11.68
C PRO A 108 -8.65 11.69 -10.44
N ALA A 109 -8.98 12.59 -9.53
CA ALA A 109 -8.32 12.66 -8.23
C ALA A 109 -8.50 11.35 -7.43
N VAL A 110 -7.54 11.05 -6.58
CA VAL A 110 -7.54 9.92 -5.65
C VAL A 110 -7.20 10.43 -4.26
N ALA A 111 -7.59 9.72 -3.21
CA ALA A 111 -7.32 10.13 -1.84
C ALA A 111 -5.82 10.05 -1.54
N THR A 112 -5.17 11.19 -1.43
CA THR A 112 -3.75 11.35 -1.04
C THR A 112 -3.58 11.99 0.33
N SER A 113 -4.69 12.36 0.97
CA SER A 113 -4.76 12.82 2.35
C SER A 113 -5.90 12.10 3.08
N TRP A 114 -5.73 11.91 4.38
CA TRP A 114 -6.66 11.15 5.21
C TRP A 114 -6.79 11.80 6.59
N ASP A 115 -7.99 11.72 7.15
CA ASP A 115 -8.29 12.21 8.49
C ASP A 115 -7.58 11.34 9.54
N PRO A 116 -6.76 11.90 10.44
CA PRO A 116 -6.18 11.16 11.56
C PRO A 116 -7.21 10.49 12.49
N ALA A 117 -8.44 11.00 12.55
CA ALA A 117 -9.52 10.41 13.33
C ALA A 117 -10.17 9.20 12.63
N ASP A 118 -9.93 9.00 11.33
CA ASP A 118 -10.42 7.81 10.63
C ASP A 118 -9.59 6.60 11.04
N HIS A 119 -10.22 5.71 11.82
CA HIS A 119 -9.62 4.48 12.32
C HIS A 119 -8.98 3.60 11.24
N ARG A 120 -9.39 3.73 9.97
CA ARG A 120 -8.77 3.01 8.84
C ARG A 120 -7.30 3.38 8.66
N TYR A 121 -6.93 4.63 8.93
CA TYR A 121 -5.59 5.17 8.74
C TYR A 121 -4.78 5.27 10.05
N SER A 122 -5.39 4.93 11.19
CA SER A 122 -4.77 4.99 12.53
C SER A 122 -3.42 4.27 12.69
N HIS A 123 -3.10 3.31 11.83
CA HIS A 123 -1.81 2.60 11.87
C HIS A 123 -0.68 3.35 11.17
N LEU A 124 -0.99 4.35 10.34
CA LEU A 124 0.02 5.13 9.65
C LEU A 124 0.76 6.03 10.65
N ALA A 125 2.09 5.96 10.62
CA ALA A 125 2.94 6.88 11.39
C ALA A 125 3.21 8.20 10.64
N LEU A 126 2.78 8.27 9.39
CA LEU A 126 2.95 9.40 8.50
C LEU A 126 1.57 10.05 8.32
N GLN A 127 1.41 11.25 8.86
CA GLN A 127 0.28 12.08 8.46
C GLN A 127 0.61 12.67 7.07
N PRO A 128 -0.33 12.61 6.11
CA PRO A 128 -0.13 13.29 4.84
C PRO A 128 0.11 14.78 5.11
N ALA A 129 1.14 15.33 4.46
CA ALA A 129 1.49 16.75 4.56
C ALA A 129 0.36 17.65 4.02
#